data_AF-A0A521GZF1-F1
#
_entry.id   AF-A0A521GZF1-F1
#
_cell.length_a   1.000
_cell.length_b   1.000
_cell.length_c   1.000
_cell.angle_alpha   90.00
_cell.angle_beta   90.00
_cell.angle_gamma   90.00
#
_symmetry.space_group_name_H-M   'P 1'
#
loop_
_entity.id
_entity.type
_entity.pdbx_description
1 polymer ?
#
loop_
_entity_poly.entity_id
_entity_poly.type
_entity_poly.pdbx_seq_one_letter_code
_entity_poly.pdbx_strand_id
1 'polypeptide(L)' 'MRKTYVYRNGKLQLKNEEDMIPNSPNIIADLKPYKSMVTGETIDGRAAHRAHLRQHGCIEVGD' A
#
# COMPACT_ATOMS: atom_id res chain seq x y z
N MET A 1 27.68 -3.72 -9.15
CA MET A 1 26.66 -3.78 -8.09
C MET A 1 26.64 -2.43 -7.37
N ARG A 2 25.48 -1.80 -7.20
CA ARG A 2 25.37 -0.47 -6.56
C ARG A 2 25.43 -0.65 -5.03
N LYS A 3 26.29 0.09 -4.34
CA LYS A 3 26.32 0.10 -2.87
C LYS A 3 25.13 0.90 -2.35
N THR A 4 24.40 0.34 -1.39
CA THR A 4 23.28 0.98 -0.70
C THR A 4 23.63 1.13 0.77
N TYR A 5 23.19 2.21 1.40
CA TYR A 5 23.49 2.55 2.78
C TYR A 5 22.20 2.83 3.54
N VAL A 6 22.21 2.59 4.86
CA VAL A 6 21.11 2.86 5.78
C VAL A 6 21.59 3.86 6.83
N TYR A 7 20.77 4.88 7.11
CA TYR A 7 21.08 5.87 8.14
C TYR A 7 20.48 5.46 9.48
N ARG A 8 21.33 5.26 10.49
CA ARG A 8 20.93 4.86 11.85
C ARG A 8 21.78 5.57 12.88
N ASN A 9 21.14 6.05 13.94
CA ASN A 9 21.81 6.68 15.09
C ASN A 9 22.83 7.77 14.67
N GLY A 10 22.46 8.59 13.68
CA GLY A 10 23.29 9.68 13.20
C GLY A 10 24.46 9.29 12.27
N LYS A 11 24.54 8.03 11.83
CA LYS A 11 25.63 7.54 10.96
C LYS A 11 25.09 6.77 9.76
N LEU A 12 25.76 6.93 8.63
CA LEU A 12 25.50 6.17 7.40
C LEU A 12 26.27 4.83 7.47
N GLN A 13 25.57 3.71 7.34
CA GLN A 13 26.14 2.36 7.45
C GLN A 13 25.86 1.58 6.16
N LEU A 14 26.75 0.66 5.78
CA LEU A 14 26.52 -0.18 4.61
C LEU A 14 25.29 -1.06 4.85
N LYS A 15 24.42 -1.20 3.83
CA LYS A 15 23.23 -2.04 3.93
C LYS A 15 23.64 -3.52 4.04
N ASN A 16 23.15 -4.20 5.06
CA ASN A 16 23.40 -5.62 5.31
C ASN A 16 22.12 -6.47 5.08
N GLU A 17 22.24 -7.79 5.25
CA GLU A 17 21.12 -8.73 5.06
C GLU A 17 19.95 -8.46 6.03
N GLU A 18 20.23 -8.08 7.28
CA GLU A 18 19.17 -7.75 8.25
C GLU A 18 18.32 -6.54 7.81
N ASP A 19 18.89 -5.65 7.00
CA ASP A 19 18.17 -4.50 6.44
C ASP A 19 17.23 -4.87 5.29
N MET A 20 17.31 -6.11 4.82
CA MET A 20 16.40 -6.67 3.83
C MET A 20 15.20 -7.35 4.50
N ILE A 21 15.27 -7.60 5.81
CA ILE A 21 14.19 -8.21 6.57
C ILE A 21 13.31 -7.09 7.15
N PRO A 22 12.00 -7.06 6.86
CA PRO A 22 11.10 -6.12 7.51
C PRO A 22 11.07 -6.37 9.02
N ASN A 23 11.61 -5.42 9.80
CA ASN A 23 11.70 -5.53 11.26
C ASN A 23 10.40 -5.13 11.99
N SER A 24 9.39 -4.66 11.25
CA SER A 24 8.10 -4.22 11.79
C SER A 24 6.97 -4.54 10.81
N PRO A 25 5.73 -4.74 11.30
CA PRO A 25 4.56 -4.79 10.43
C PRO A 25 4.44 -3.51 9.61
N ASN A 26 4.19 -3.65 8.31
CA ASN A 26 3.85 -2.52 7.46
C ASN A 26 2.35 -2.20 7.65
N ILE A 27 2.07 -1.15 8.42
CA ILE A 27 0.70 -0.69 8.67
C ILE A 27 0.35 0.37 7.63
N ILE A 28 -0.53 0.01 6.70
CA ILE A 28 -1.01 0.91 5.64
C ILE A 28 -2.44 1.32 6.00
N ALA A 29 -2.73 2.62 5.89
CA ALA A 29 -4.07 3.13 6.11
C ALA A 29 -5.06 2.54 5.08
N ASP A 30 -6.30 2.34 5.51
CA ASP A 30 -7.35 1.87 4.61
C ASP A 30 -7.72 2.96 3.58
N LEU A 31 -8.44 2.56 2.55
CA LEU A 31 -9.00 3.45 1.56
C LEU A 31 -10.01 4.40 2.22
N LYS A 32 -9.84 5.71 1.99
CA LYS A 32 -10.81 6.70 2.47
C LYS A 32 -12.15 6.52 1.78
N PRO A 33 -13.28 6.82 2.48
CA PRO A 33 -14.59 6.78 1.86
C PRO A 33 -14.64 7.67 0.61
N TYR A 34 -15.20 7.15 -0.47
CA TYR A 34 -15.36 7.89 -1.72
C TYR A 34 -16.69 7.55 -2.40
N LYS A 35 -17.08 8.35 -3.40
CA LYS A 35 -18.29 8.11 -4.19
C LYS A 35 -17.97 7.31 -5.44
N SER A 36 -18.65 6.17 -5.61
CA SER A 36 -18.53 5.35 -6.80
C SER A 36 -18.99 6.12 -8.05
N MET A 37 -18.18 6.11 -9.10
CA MET A 37 -18.57 6.71 -10.38
C MET A 37 -19.56 5.84 -11.16
N VAL A 38 -19.64 4.55 -10.85
CA VAL A 38 -20.56 3.62 -11.52
C VAL A 38 -21.97 3.75 -10.96
N THR A 39 -22.11 3.87 -9.63
CA THR A 39 -23.42 3.80 -8.95
C THR A 39 -23.76 5.04 -8.12
N GLY A 40 -22.80 5.92 -7.79
CA GLY A 40 -23.02 7.06 -6.88
C GLY A 40 -23.06 6.70 -5.39
N GLU A 41 -22.90 5.42 -5.05
CA GLU A 41 -22.86 4.94 -3.68
C GLU A 41 -21.57 5.37 -2.97
N THR A 42 -21.64 5.55 -1.64
CA THR A 42 -20.43 5.74 -0.85
C THR A 42 -19.79 4.38 -0.60
N ILE A 43 -18.53 4.23 -1.01
CA ILE A 43 -17.72 3.04 -0.78
C ILE A 43 -16.77 3.34 0.37
N ASP A 44 -16.81 2.50 1.40
CA ASP A 44 -15.99 2.64 2.60
C ASP A 44 -14.94 1.52 2.71
N GLY A 45 -13.67 1.90 2.68
CA GLY A 45 -12.56 0.98 2.79
C GLY A 45 -12.29 0.12 1.56
N ARG A 46 -11.15 -0.59 1.59
CA ARG A 46 -10.66 -1.38 0.45
C ARG A 46 -11.45 -2.67 0.22
N ALA A 47 -12.04 -3.24 1.27
CA ALA A 47 -12.86 -4.44 1.16
C ALA A 47 -14.15 -4.16 0.37
N ALA A 48 -14.85 -3.07 0.68
CA ALA A 48 -16.05 -2.66 -0.03
C ALA A 48 -15.74 -2.30 -1.49
N HIS A 49 -14.61 -1.60 -1.73
CA HIS A 49 -14.14 -1.32 -3.09
C HIS A 49 -14.01 -2.58 -3.95
N ARG A 50 -13.30 -3.61 -3.47
CA ARG A 50 -13.12 -4.87 -4.22
C ARG A 50 -14.44 -5.62 -4.45
N ALA A 51 -15.36 -5.58 -3.49
CA ALA A 51 -16.68 -6.20 -3.63
C ALA A 51 -17.51 -5.46 -4.69
N HIS A 52 -17.53 -4.12 -4.62
CA HIS A 52 -18.22 -3.25 -5.59
C HIS A 52 -17.70 -3.47 -7.01
N LEU A 53 -16.38 -3.51 -7.20
CA LEU A 53 -15.79 -3.78 -8.51
C LEU A 53 -16.23 -5.13 -9.08
N ARG A 54 -16.15 -6.21 -8.28
CA ARG A 54 -16.61 -7.54 -8.71
C ARG A 54 -18.08 -7.58 -9.07
N GLN A 55 -18.93 -6.94 -8.26
CA GLN A 55 -20.37 -6.89 -8.48
C GLN A 55 -20.73 -6.18 -9.79
N HIS A 56 -19.98 -5.15 -10.17
CA HIS A 56 -20.25 -4.34 -11.37
C HIS A 56 -19.37 -4.73 -12.56
N GLY A 57 -18.67 -5.88 -12.51
CA GLY A 57 -17.80 -6.34 -13.59
C GLY A 57 -16.65 -5.38 -13.92
N CYS A 58 -16.28 -4.54 -12.95
CA CYS A 58 -15.20 -3.56 -13.08
C CYS A 58 -13.89 -4.14 -12.57
N ILE A 59 -12.78 -3.67 -13.15
CA ILE A 59 -11.43 -3.98 -12.68
C ILE A 59 -10.76 -2.68 -12.21
N GLU A 60 -9.94 -2.78 -11.17
CA GLU A 60 -9.10 -1.67 -10.74
C GLU A 60 -7.96 -1.51 -11.76
N VAL A 61 -7.81 -0.31 -12.31
CA VAL A 61 -6.67 0.07 -13.16
C VAL A 61 -5.78 1.01 -12.36
N GLY A 62 -4.79 0.44 -11.67
CA GLY A 62 -3.77 1.17 -10.91
C GLY A 62 -2.47 0.36 -10.80
N ASP A 63 -1.35 0.96 -11.20
CA ASP A 63 0.04 0.44 -11.24
C ASP A 63 0.58 -0.05 -9.88
#